data_AF-A0A654ZXI1-F1
#
_entry.id   AF-A0A654ZXI1-F1
#
_cell.length_a   1.000
_cell.length_b   1.000
_cell.length_c   1.000
_cell.angle_alpha   90.00
_cell.angle_beta   90.00
_cell.angle_gamma   90.00
#
_symmetry.space_group_name_H-M   'P 1'
#
loop_
_entity.id
_entity.type
_entity.pdbx_description
1 polymer ?
#
loop_
_entity_poly.entity_id
_entity_poly.type
_entity_poly.pdbx_seq_one_letter_code
_entity_poly.pdbx_strand_id
1 'polypeptide(L)'
;MVSCDVADRDAVAGLVASQPDLTAVFHAAGVLDDAVITGLTPERVDKVLRAKVDGAWNLHELTRHLDVSAFVLFSSMAGIVGAPGQANYAAANAFLDGLAAYRRSRGLAALSVAWGLWEQASAMTEHLGERDRVRMSRVGLAPLPTNQAMGFLDAALLADRPVVVAARLDRAALAGAELPALFSQLVAGPIRRIIDGADEVSGSGLASRLHGLTPEQRHRELTELVCSNAAIVLGHSGTEIDAHKAFQDLGFDSLTAVELRNRLKTATGLTLPPTLIFDYPTAAELAEHLDIQLANAPAVTVDQPNPSTRFNEVTRELQALLDQPNWNPDDKTRLIKRLQAILTDCTAPPASSGPSTTHDDEDITTATESQLFAILDDELGP
;
A
#
# COMPACT_ATOMS: atom_id res chain seq x y z
N MET A 1 -28.93 32.19 1.60
CA MET A 1 -28.16 31.49 2.65
C MET A 1 -28.65 31.97 4.00
N VAL A 2 -28.94 31.04 4.92
CA VAL A 2 -29.29 31.32 6.31
C VAL A 2 -28.10 30.88 7.17
N SER A 3 -27.76 31.63 8.21
CA SER A 3 -26.74 31.21 9.17
C SER A 3 -27.34 30.16 10.11
N CYS A 4 -26.81 28.93 10.11
CA CYS A 4 -27.28 27.84 10.95
C CYS A 4 -26.10 26.91 11.30
N ASP A 5 -25.84 26.73 12.60
CA ASP A 5 -24.94 25.68 13.08
C ASP A 5 -25.72 24.37 13.11
N VAL A 6 -25.34 23.41 12.25
CA VAL A 6 -26.02 22.11 12.15
C VAL A 6 -25.89 21.28 13.43
N ALA A 7 -24.89 21.55 14.27
CA ALA A 7 -24.73 20.90 15.56
C ALA A 7 -25.67 21.45 16.64
N ASP A 8 -26.25 22.63 16.43
CA ASP A 8 -27.30 23.17 17.28
C ASP A 8 -28.65 22.61 16.81
N ARG A 9 -29.20 21.69 17.60
CA ARG A 9 -30.45 21.01 17.29
C ARG A 9 -31.63 21.98 17.15
N ASP A 10 -31.69 23.03 17.96
CA ASP A 10 -32.82 23.97 17.94
C ASP A 10 -32.72 24.89 16.72
N ALA A 11 -31.50 25.28 16.34
CA ALA A 11 -31.26 26.01 15.09
C ALA A 11 -31.68 25.17 13.87
N VAL A 12 -31.32 23.87 13.83
CA VAL A 12 -31.74 22.98 12.74
C VAL A 12 -33.25 22.77 12.74
N ALA A 13 -33.89 22.64 13.91
CA ALA A 13 -35.34 22.48 14.00
C ALA A 13 -36.06 23.70 13.43
N GLY A 14 -35.60 24.92 13.75
CA GLY A 14 -36.11 26.15 13.16
C GLY A 14 -35.90 26.22 11.65
N LEU A 15 -34.73 25.79 11.16
CA LEU A 15 -34.44 25.74 9.72
C LEU A 15 -35.38 24.76 9.00
N VAL A 16 -35.53 23.53 9.49
CA VAL A 16 -36.41 22.52 8.89
C VAL A 16 -37.86 22.99 8.90
N ALA A 17 -38.34 23.57 10.01
CA ALA A 17 -39.70 24.11 10.11
C ALA A 17 -39.96 25.25 9.12
N SER A 18 -38.93 26.03 8.75
CA SER A 18 -39.04 27.09 7.75
C SER A 18 -39.10 26.59 6.30
N GLN A 19 -38.87 25.29 6.06
CA GLN A 19 -38.78 24.67 4.74
C GLN A 19 -39.81 23.52 4.60
N PRO A 20 -41.11 23.83 4.40
CA PRO A 20 -42.15 22.81 4.33
C PRO A 20 -42.00 21.87 3.12
N ASP A 21 -41.37 22.33 2.05
CA ASP A 21 -41.16 21.57 0.80
C ASP A 21 -39.76 20.94 0.72
N LEU A 22 -39.15 20.61 1.87
CA LEU A 22 -37.81 20.02 1.93
C LEU A 22 -37.78 18.63 1.28
N THR A 23 -37.16 18.53 0.10
CA THR A 23 -37.08 17.28 -0.69
C THR A 23 -35.75 16.55 -0.56
N ALA A 24 -34.68 17.24 -0.15
CA ALA A 24 -33.35 16.68 -0.07
C ALA A 24 -32.50 17.34 1.01
N VAL A 25 -31.59 16.55 1.61
CA VAL A 25 -30.62 16.99 2.61
C VAL A 25 -29.23 16.62 2.13
N PHE A 26 -28.31 17.59 2.11
CA PHE A 26 -26.90 17.38 1.80
C PHE A 26 -26.07 17.87 2.99
N HIS A 27 -25.51 16.93 3.76
CA HIS A 27 -24.64 17.24 4.89
C HIS A 27 -23.19 17.31 4.43
N ALA A 28 -22.74 18.53 4.15
CA ALA A 28 -21.37 18.84 3.73
C ALA A 28 -20.56 19.58 4.81
N ALA A 29 -21.11 19.74 6.02
CA ALA A 29 -20.40 20.41 7.10
C ALA A 29 -19.25 19.54 7.63
N GLY A 30 -18.12 20.19 7.92
CA GLY A 30 -16.93 19.53 8.44
C GLY A 30 -15.86 20.53 8.81
N VAL A 31 -15.07 20.17 9.80
CA VAL A 31 -13.87 20.88 10.23
C VAL A 31 -12.75 19.86 10.45
N LEU A 32 -11.51 20.29 10.32
CA LEU A 32 -10.32 19.48 10.62
C LEU A 32 -9.65 20.00 11.89
N ASP A 33 -9.05 19.09 12.64
CA ASP A 33 -8.18 19.41 13.77
C ASP A 33 -7.21 18.25 13.99
N ASP A 34 -6.21 18.18 13.10
CA ASP A 34 -5.35 17.02 12.97
C ASP A 34 -4.39 16.90 14.18
N ALA A 35 -4.24 15.67 14.67
CA ALA A 35 -3.27 15.29 15.69
C ALA A 35 -3.03 13.78 15.64
N VAL A 36 -1.80 13.36 15.99
CA VAL A 36 -1.54 11.95 16.31
C VAL A 36 -2.40 11.52 17.49
N ILE A 37 -2.71 10.21 17.58
CA ILE A 37 -3.60 9.68 18.63
C ILE A 37 -3.14 10.08 20.04
N THR A 38 -1.83 10.08 20.30
CA THR A 38 -1.26 10.47 21.60
C THR A 38 -1.39 11.96 21.91
N GLY A 39 -1.64 12.80 20.91
CA GLY A 39 -1.83 14.24 21.03
C GLY A 39 -3.30 14.68 20.86
N LEU A 40 -4.24 13.75 20.70
CA LEU A 40 -5.66 14.07 20.63
C LEU A 40 -6.20 14.42 22.02
N THR A 41 -6.73 15.63 22.16
CA THR A 41 -7.46 16.07 23.35
C THR A 41 -8.97 15.93 23.13
N PRO A 42 -9.78 15.84 24.20
CA PRO A 42 -11.24 15.81 24.09
C PRO A 42 -11.79 16.97 23.24
N GLU A 43 -11.23 18.17 23.37
CA GLU A 43 -11.69 19.36 22.65
C GLU A 43 -11.45 19.24 21.14
N ARG A 44 -10.32 18.65 20.72
CA ARG A 44 -10.01 18.40 19.30
C ARG A 44 -10.91 17.32 18.71
N VAL A 45 -11.31 16.34 19.51
CA VAL A 45 -12.27 15.31 19.11
C VAL A 45 -13.66 15.93 18.97
N ASP A 46 -14.14 16.59 20.02
CA ASP A 46 -15.47 17.22 20.08
C ASP A 46 -15.67 18.22 18.94
N LYS A 47 -14.68 19.05 18.65
CA LYS A 47 -14.77 20.03 17.56
C LYS A 47 -15.05 19.38 16.20
N VAL A 48 -14.37 18.27 15.88
CA VAL A 48 -14.53 17.57 14.60
C VAL A 48 -15.83 16.76 14.57
N LEU A 49 -16.14 16.07 15.68
CA LEU A 49 -17.37 15.28 15.80
C LEU A 49 -18.61 16.18 15.78
N ARG A 50 -18.60 17.33 16.45
CA ARG A 50 -19.72 18.27 16.48
C ARG A 50 -20.19 18.65 15.08
N ALA A 51 -19.26 19.05 14.21
CA ALA A 51 -19.61 19.47 12.85
C ALA A 51 -20.17 18.32 11.99
N LYS A 52 -19.62 17.10 12.14
CA LYS A 52 -20.00 15.95 11.31
C LYS A 52 -21.07 15.08 11.95
N VAL A 53 -20.79 14.51 13.12
CA VAL A 53 -21.62 13.55 13.85
C VAL A 53 -22.88 14.23 14.38
N ASP A 54 -22.75 15.24 15.23
CA ASP A 54 -23.93 15.89 15.85
C ASP A 54 -24.80 16.55 14.77
N GLY A 55 -24.16 17.22 13.80
CA GLY A 55 -24.84 17.79 12.64
C GLY A 55 -25.67 16.77 11.86
N ALA A 56 -25.07 15.63 11.50
CA ALA A 56 -25.77 14.60 10.76
C ALA A 56 -26.87 13.92 11.58
N TRP A 57 -26.65 13.75 12.88
CA TRP A 57 -27.64 13.16 13.79
C TRP A 57 -28.85 14.07 13.98
N ASN A 58 -28.63 15.37 14.17
CA ASN A 58 -29.70 16.37 14.25
C ASN A 58 -30.54 16.37 12.97
N LEU A 59 -29.88 16.42 11.80
CA LEU A 59 -30.56 16.34 10.50
C LEU A 59 -31.33 15.02 10.36
N HIS A 60 -30.79 13.90 10.81
CA HIS A 60 -31.51 12.63 10.79
C HIS A 60 -32.78 12.68 11.64
N GLU A 61 -32.66 13.05 12.91
CA GLU A 61 -33.78 13.06 13.85
C GLU A 61 -34.88 14.03 13.43
N LEU A 62 -34.49 15.20 12.92
CA LEU A 62 -35.43 16.26 12.54
C LEU A 62 -36.04 16.08 11.15
N THR A 63 -35.48 15.21 10.29
CA THR A 63 -36.06 14.94 8.96
C THR A 63 -36.55 13.51 8.76
N ARG A 64 -36.38 12.59 9.73
CA ARG A 64 -36.82 11.18 9.60
C ARG A 64 -38.33 10.99 9.36
N HIS A 65 -39.13 11.99 9.69
CA HIS A 65 -40.59 11.97 9.51
C HIS A 65 -41.04 12.66 8.20
N LEU A 66 -40.09 13.23 7.46
CA LEU A 66 -40.31 13.87 6.17
C LEU A 66 -39.99 12.89 5.04
N ASP A 67 -40.70 13.01 3.93
CA ASP A 67 -40.47 12.19 2.73
C ASP A 67 -39.34 12.79 1.87
N VAL A 68 -38.12 12.76 2.43
CA VAL A 68 -36.93 13.23 1.71
C VAL A 68 -36.47 12.21 0.68
N SER A 69 -36.40 12.64 -0.58
CA SER A 69 -35.92 11.84 -1.72
C SER A 69 -34.42 11.55 -1.65
N ALA A 70 -33.63 12.44 -1.03
CA ALA A 70 -32.20 12.29 -0.88
C ALA A 70 -31.72 12.76 0.50
N PHE A 71 -30.83 11.97 1.10
CA PHE A 71 -30.13 12.34 2.34
C PHE A 71 -28.66 11.97 2.17
N VAL A 72 -27.87 12.91 1.67
CA VAL A 72 -26.49 12.68 1.25
C VAL A 72 -25.52 13.17 2.33
N LEU A 73 -24.62 12.30 2.76
CA LEU A 73 -23.57 12.58 3.74
C LEU A 73 -22.22 12.64 3.04
N PHE A 74 -21.52 13.76 3.19
CA PHE A 74 -20.18 13.92 2.63
C PHE A 74 -19.16 13.37 3.62
N SER A 75 -18.80 12.10 3.40
CA SER A 75 -17.79 11.37 4.13
C SER A 75 -16.42 11.52 3.45
N SER A 76 -15.42 10.79 3.93
CA SER A 76 -14.06 10.79 3.40
C SER A 76 -13.48 9.38 3.40
N MET A 77 -12.65 9.08 2.41
CA MET A 77 -11.82 7.87 2.41
C MET A 77 -10.97 7.71 3.66
N ALA A 78 -10.65 8.79 4.37
CA ALA A 78 -9.95 8.73 5.66
C ALA A 78 -10.67 7.83 6.69
N GLY A 79 -12.01 7.73 6.63
CA GLY A 79 -12.79 6.81 7.48
C GLY A 79 -12.66 5.33 7.11
N ILE A 80 -12.17 5.02 5.91
CA ILE A 80 -12.08 3.65 5.37
C ILE A 80 -10.66 3.12 5.43
N VAL A 81 -9.70 3.91 4.92
CA VAL A 81 -8.29 3.48 4.80
C VAL A 81 -7.39 4.14 5.84
N GLY A 82 -7.95 5.00 6.69
CA GLY A 82 -7.21 5.81 7.63
C GLY A 82 -6.50 6.98 6.96
N ALA A 83 -6.15 7.97 7.78
CA ALA A 83 -5.25 9.05 7.40
C ALA A 83 -4.36 9.39 8.61
N PRO A 84 -3.03 9.32 8.49
CA PRO A 84 -2.12 9.65 9.58
C PRO A 84 -2.42 11.05 10.16
N GLY A 85 -2.54 11.14 11.48
CA GLY A 85 -2.86 12.40 12.16
C GLY A 85 -4.34 12.79 12.13
N GLN A 86 -5.24 11.99 11.55
CA GLN A 86 -6.65 12.36 11.39
C GLN A 86 -7.62 11.38 12.05
N ALA A 87 -7.28 10.82 13.22
CA ALA A 87 -8.09 9.78 13.83
C ALA A 87 -9.50 10.25 14.26
N ASN A 88 -9.63 11.49 14.75
CA ASN A 88 -10.92 12.14 15.03
C ASN A 88 -11.77 12.32 13.75
N TYR A 89 -11.16 12.77 12.66
CA TYR A 89 -11.83 12.94 11.37
C TYR A 89 -12.23 11.59 10.75
N ALA A 90 -11.35 10.59 10.79
CA ALA A 90 -11.65 9.24 10.34
C ALA A 90 -12.84 8.65 11.10
N ALA A 91 -12.87 8.78 12.44
CA ALA A 91 -13.99 8.33 13.27
C ALA A 91 -15.30 9.06 12.92
N ALA A 92 -15.26 10.38 12.73
CA ALA A 92 -16.43 11.16 12.36
C ALA A 92 -17.01 10.74 10.99
N ASN A 93 -16.15 10.46 10.00
CA ASN A 93 -16.58 10.00 8.68
C ASN A 93 -17.11 8.56 8.71
N ALA A 94 -16.48 7.67 9.48
CA ALA A 94 -16.98 6.31 9.71
C ALA A 94 -18.37 6.32 10.36
N PHE A 95 -18.65 7.27 11.26
CA PHE A 95 -20.00 7.47 11.78
C PHE A 95 -21.00 7.87 10.69
N LEU A 96 -20.64 8.76 9.77
CA LEU A 96 -21.51 9.13 8.64
C LEU A 96 -21.84 7.92 7.76
N ASP A 97 -20.83 7.10 7.46
CA ASP A 97 -21.02 5.86 6.70
C ASP A 97 -21.98 4.89 7.43
N GLY A 98 -21.80 4.75 8.74
CA GLY A 98 -22.69 3.97 9.60
C GLY A 98 -24.12 4.55 9.65
N LEU A 99 -24.28 5.86 9.72
CA LEU A 99 -25.58 6.54 9.73
C LEU A 99 -26.33 6.33 8.41
N ALA A 100 -25.64 6.37 7.27
CA ALA A 100 -26.27 6.08 5.98
C ALA A 100 -26.78 4.64 5.92
N ALA A 101 -25.97 3.67 6.36
CA ALA A 101 -26.39 2.28 6.45
C ALA A 101 -27.57 2.09 7.42
N TYR A 102 -27.53 2.75 8.58
CA TYR A 102 -28.60 2.74 9.57
C TYR A 102 -29.92 3.29 9.01
N ARG A 103 -29.90 4.45 8.36
CA ARG A 103 -31.08 5.05 7.73
C ARG A 103 -31.69 4.13 6.67
N ARG A 104 -30.86 3.55 5.80
CA ARG A 104 -31.30 2.57 4.80
C ARG A 104 -31.93 1.33 5.42
N SER A 105 -31.40 0.84 6.56
CA SER A 105 -32.00 -0.29 7.30
C SER A 105 -33.40 0.01 7.85
N ARG A 106 -33.75 1.30 7.98
CA ARG A 106 -35.07 1.79 8.41
C ARG A 106 -35.97 2.20 7.26
N GLY A 107 -35.59 1.91 6.01
CA GLY A 107 -36.36 2.30 4.83
C GLY A 107 -36.29 3.79 4.49
N LEU A 108 -35.37 4.54 5.10
CA LEU A 108 -35.18 5.96 4.81
C LEU A 108 -34.11 6.16 3.74
N ALA A 109 -34.27 7.19 2.90
CA ALA A 109 -33.24 7.61 1.96
C ALA A 109 -31.95 7.96 2.73
N ALA A 110 -30.82 7.43 2.25
CA ALA A 110 -29.49 7.84 2.65
C ALA A 110 -28.40 7.35 1.67
N LEU A 111 -27.37 8.18 1.50
CA LEU A 111 -26.15 7.88 0.76
C LEU A 111 -24.97 8.56 1.46
N SER A 112 -23.95 7.79 1.84
CA SER A 112 -22.65 8.35 2.25
C SER A 112 -21.68 8.24 1.08
N VAL A 113 -21.06 9.37 0.73
CA VAL A 113 -20.02 9.41 -0.29
C VAL A 113 -18.68 9.64 0.40
N ALA A 114 -17.85 8.61 0.47
CA ALA A 114 -16.50 8.67 0.98
C ALA A 114 -15.57 9.25 -0.10
N TRP A 115 -15.39 10.57 -0.05
CA TRP A 115 -14.59 11.29 -1.04
C TRP A 115 -13.10 11.04 -0.90
N GLY A 116 -12.42 10.89 -2.04
CA GLY A 116 -10.97 11.00 -2.15
C GLY A 116 -10.50 12.46 -2.10
N LEU A 117 -9.23 12.69 -2.44
CA LEU A 117 -8.64 14.03 -2.47
C LEU A 117 -9.27 14.87 -3.58
N TRP A 118 -9.87 16.02 -3.27
CA TRP A 118 -10.31 17.00 -4.27
C TRP A 118 -9.13 17.84 -4.77
N GLU A 119 -9.14 18.18 -6.06
CA GLU A 119 -8.09 18.99 -6.69
C GLU A 119 -8.21 20.48 -6.32
N GLN A 120 -9.42 21.00 -6.22
CA GLN A 120 -9.65 22.38 -5.83
C GLN A 120 -9.61 22.48 -4.31
N ALA A 121 -8.85 23.45 -3.78
CA ALA A 121 -8.83 23.71 -2.35
C ALA A 121 -10.20 24.25 -1.90
N SER A 122 -10.86 23.52 -1.01
CA SER A 122 -11.93 24.03 -0.15
C SER A 122 -11.35 24.74 1.07
N ALA A 123 -12.17 25.51 1.80
CA ALA A 123 -11.78 26.07 3.10
C ALA A 123 -11.29 24.98 4.11
N MET A 124 -11.73 23.74 3.94
CA MET A 124 -11.31 22.59 4.77
C MET A 124 -9.97 21.99 4.32
N THR A 125 -9.54 22.22 3.08
CA THR A 125 -8.30 21.68 2.51
C THR A 125 -7.28 22.78 2.19
N GLU A 126 -7.60 24.03 2.49
CA GLU A 126 -6.75 25.20 2.23
C GLU A 126 -5.47 25.18 3.08
N HIS A 127 -5.53 24.57 4.26
CA HIS A 127 -4.38 24.31 5.13
C HIS A 127 -3.58 23.06 4.77
N LEU A 128 -4.04 22.23 3.81
CA LEU A 128 -3.22 21.14 3.29
C LEU A 128 -2.12 21.76 2.44
N GLY A 129 -0.90 21.75 2.97
CA GLY A 129 0.26 22.23 2.24
C GLY A 129 0.56 21.34 1.04
N GLU A 130 1.39 21.81 0.12
CA GLU A 130 1.87 21.01 -1.03
C GLU A 130 2.40 19.62 -0.60
N ARG A 131 2.98 19.55 0.60
CA ARG A 131 3.48 18.34 1.26
C ARG A 131 2.41 17.27 1.48
N ASP A 132 1.24 17.64 1.97
CA ASP A 132 0.14 16.69 2.24
C ASP A 132 -0.43 16.14 0.92
N ARG A 133 -0.49 16.99 -0.11
CA ARG A 133 -0.97 16.64 -1.45
C ARG A 133 -0.04 15.66 -2.16
N VAL A 134 1.27 15.90 -2.07
CA VAL A 134 2.31 15.01 -2.60
C VAL A 134 2.31 13.66 -1.87
N ARG A 135 2.13 13.68 -0.54
CA ARG A 135 2.03 12.46 0.27
C ARG A 135 0.84 11.59 -0.14
N MET A 136 -0.35 12.18 -0.27
CA MET A 136 -1.56 11.46 -0.70
C MET A 136 -1.45 10.91 -2.13
N SER A 137 -0.84 11.69 -3.04
CA SER A 137 -0.60 11.25 -4.42
C SER A 137 0.29 10.00 -4.49
N ARG A 138 1.27 9.86 -3.57
CA ARG A 138 2.17 8.70 -3.48
C ARG A 138 1.52 7.44 -2.88
N VAL A 139 0.40 7.58 -2.15
CA VAL A 139 -0.41 6.43 -1.67
C VAL A 139 -1.47 6.04 -2.73
N GLY A 140 -1.36 6.57 -3.95
CA GLY A 140 -2.22 6.22 -5.08
C GLY A 140 -3.55 6.98 -5.12
N LEU A 141 -3.74 8.02 -4.30
CA LEU A 141 -4.90 8.90 -4.34
C LEU A 141 -4.59 10.13 -5.20
N ALA A 142 -5.05 10.12 -6.44
CA ALA A 142 -4.87 11.23 -7.35
C ALA A 142 -5.90 12.35 -7.07
N PRO A 143 -5.53 13.63 -7.20
CA PRO A 143 -6.46 14.75 -7.03
C PRO A 143 -7.67 14.64 -7.96
N LEU A 144 -8.89 14.77 -7.45
CA LEU A 144 -10.15 14.65 -8.18
C LEU A 144 -10.67 16.05 -8.56
N PRO A 145 -10.71 16.40 -9.85
CA PRO A 145 -11.29 17.66 -10.32
C PRO A 145 -12.77 17.78 -9.95
N THR A 146 -13.24 18.97 -9.59
CA THR A 146 -14.63 19.20 -9.14
C THR A 146 -15.66 18.74 -10.17
N ASN A 147 -15.45 18.99 -11.47
CA ASN A 147 -16.35 18.52 -12.52
C ASN A 147 -16.45 16.98 -12.55
N GLN A 148 -15.35 16.28 -12.29
CA GLN A 148 -15.35 14.82 -12.19
C GLN A 148 -15.99 14.36 -10.89
N ALA A 149 -15.76 15.06 -9.77
CA ALA A 149 -16.41 14.78 -8.49
C ALA A 149 -17.94 14.90 -8.58
N MET A 150 -18.44 15.94 -9.28
CA MET A 150 -19.88 16.09 -9.51
C MET A 150 -20.44 14.94 -10.35
N GLY A 151 -19.72 14.49 -11.39
CA GLY A 151 -20.13 13.30 -12.15
C GLY A 151 -20.14 12.02 -11.30
N PHE A 152 -19.23 11.90 -10.31
CA PHE A 152 -19.26 10.80 -9.35
C PHE A 152 -20.43 10.91 -8.37
N LEU A 153 -20.83 12.12 -7.97
CA LEU A 153 -22.02 12.32 -7.15
C LEU A 153 -23.28 11.88 -7.91
N ASP A 154 -23.41 12.27 -9.18
CA ASP A 154 -24.54 11.86 -10.03
C ASP A 154 -24.61 10.34 -10.16
N ALA A 155 -23.47 9.68 -10.39
CA ALA A 155 -23.38 8.23 -10.44
C ALA A 155 -23.69 7.57 -9.08
N ALA A 156 -23.23 8.17 -7.97
CA ALA A 156 -23.47 7.69 -6.62
C ALA A 156 -24.94 7.77 -6.22
N LEU A 157 -25.66 8.81 -6.63
CA LEU A 157 -27.10 8.97 -6.40
C LEU A 157 -27.94 7.89 -7.09
N LEU A 158 -27.43 7.34 -8.20
CA LEU A 158 -28.05 6.23 -8.93
C LEU A 158 -27.63 4.85 -8.41
N ALA A 159 -26.62 4.79 -7.54
CA ALA A 159 -26.16 3.54 -6.97
C ALA A 159 -27.09 3.07 -5.84
N ASP A 160 -27.58 1.84 -5.90
CA ASP A 160 -28.35 1.23 -4.80
C ASP A 160 -27.42 0.71 -3.68
N ARG A 161 -26.59 1.61 -3.15
CA ARG A 161 -25.64 1.33 -2.06
C ARG A 161 -25.68 2.45 -1.01
N PRO A 162 -25.70 2.11 0.29
CA PRO A 162 -25.73 3.11 1.36
C PRO A 162 -24.42 3.90 1.46
N VAL A 163 -23.29 3.30 1.08
CA VAL A 163 -21.95 3.88 1.18
C VAL A 163 -21.20 3.58 -0.12
N VAL A 164 -20.61 4.61 -0.70
CA VAL A 164 -19.77 4.50 -1.90
C VAL A 164 -18.48 5.29 -1.73
N VAL A 165 -17.41 4.82 -2.36
CA VAL A 165 -16.13 5.55 -2.44
C VAL A 165 -16.07 6.26 -3.77
N ALA A 166 -15.84 7.58 -3.73
CA ALA A 166 -15.71 8.42 -4.91
C ALA A 166 -14.30 9.04 -4.93
N ALA A 167 -13.38 8.38 -5.64
CA ALA A 167 -11.98 8.77 -5.67
C ALA A 167 -11.32 8.42 -7.00
N ARG A 168 -10.28 9.20 -7.35
CA ARG A 168 -9.40 8.89 -8.46
C ARG A 168 -8.20 8.11 -7.94
N LEU A 169 -8.06 6.87 -8.41
CA LEU A 169 -6.93 6.02 -8.07
C LEU A 169 -5.87 6.08 -9.18
N ASP A 170 -4.63 6.37 -8.81
CA ASP A 170 -3.48 6.20 -9.69
C ASP A 170 -2.94 4.77 -9.52
N ARG A 171 -3.31 3.90 -10.46
CA ARG A 171 -2.89 2.49 -10.45
C ARG A 171 -1.38 2.29 -10.55
N ALA A 172 -0.66 3.21 -11.20
CA ALA A 172 0.79 3.13 -11.32
C ALA A 172 1.46 3.46 -9.99
N ALA A 173 0.96 4.47 -9.28
CA ALA A 173 1.42 4.81 -7.94
C ALA A 173 1.05 3.72 -6.89
N LEU A 174 -0.09 3.04 -7.07
CA LEU A 174 -0.49 1.93 -6.19
C LEU A 174 0.45 0.71 -6.31
N ALA A 175 1.06 0.46 -7.47
CA ALA A 175 1.90 -0.72 -7.70
C ALA A 175 3.27 -0.71 -6.97
N GLY A 176 3.70 0.43 -6.43
CA GLY A 176 4.98 0.61 -5.75
C GLY A 176 4.91 0.94 -4.26
N ALA A 177 3.72 0.92 -3.65
CA ALA A 177 3.50 1.27 -2.25
C ALA A 177 3.01 0.05 -1.43
N GLU A 178 3.31 0.00 -0.14
CA GLU A 178 2.60 -0.91 0.79
C GLU A 178 1.12 -0.50 0.82
N LEU A 179 0.30 -1.20 0.05
CA LEU A 179 -1.12 -0.89 -0.07
C LEU A 179 -1.89 -1.43 1.13
N PRO A 180 -2.83 -0.65 1.70
CA PRO A 180 -3.90 -1.21 2.51
C PRO A 180 -4.52 -2.43 1.82
N ALA A 181 -4.76 -3.52 2.56
CA ALA A 181 -5.26 -4.78 2.01
C ALA A 181 -6.53 -4.60 1.15
N LEU A 182 -7.34 -3.58 1.43
CA LEU A 182 -8.51 -3.20 0.65
C LEU A 182 -8.19 -2.89 -0.83
N PHE A 183 -7.00 -2.38 -1.13
CA PHE A 183 -6.57 -2.04 -2.49
C PHE A 183 -5.83 -3.17 -3.21
N SER A 184 -5.48 -4.27 -2.51
CA SER A 184 -4.75 -5.40 -3.11
C SER A 184 -5.48 -6.02 -4.31
N GLN A 185 -6.81 -6.09 -4.25
CA GLN A 185 -7.65 -6.61 -5.34
C GLN A 185 -7.88 -5.60 -6.48
N LEU A 186 -7.66 -4.30 -6.23
CA LEU A 186 -7.80 -3.25 -7.25
C LEU A 186 -6.57 -3.15 -8.17
N VAL A 187 -5.42 -3.62 -7.70
CA VAL A 187 -4.17 -3.71 -8.49
C VAL A 187 -4.03 -5.06 -9.20
N ALA A 188 -4.75 -6.08 -8.74
CA ALA A 188 -4.82 -7.40 -9.38
C ALA A 188 -5.69 -7.36 -10.67
N GLY A 189 -5.20 -6.72 -11.73
CA GLY A 189 -5.57 -7.10 -13.10
C GLY A 189 -5.03 -8.50 -13.42
N PRO A 190 -5.44 -9.14 -14.54
CA PRO A 190 -4.88 -10.43 -14.96
C PRO A 190 -3.41 -10.24 -15.38
N ILE A 191 -2.51 -10.20 -14.40
CA ILE A 191 -1.07 -10.11 -14.64
C ILE A 191 -0.62 -11.53 -14.94
N ARG A 192 -0.24 -11.72 -16.21
CA ARG A 192 0.63 -12.81 -16.65
C ARG A 192 1.89 -12.71 -15.79
N ARG A 193 1.98 -13.53 -14.73
CA ARG A 193 3.15 -13.62 -13.85
C ARG A 193 4.36 -13.99 -14.72
N ILE A 194 5.13 -12.98 -15.10
CA ILE A 194 6.56 -13.15 -15.30
C ILE A 194 7.11 -13.08 -13.87
N ILE A 195 7.61 -14.22 -13.39
CA ILE A 195 8.26 -14.33 -12.10
C ILE A 195 9.61 -13.64 -12.26
N ASP A 196 9.70 -12.36 -11.93
CA ASP A 196 10.96 -11.75 -11.52
C ASP A 196 10.97 -11.77 -9.98
N GLY A 197 11.88 -12.56 -9.41
CA GLY A 197 11.94 -12.89 -7.99
C GLY A 197 12.47 -11.75 -7.11
N ALA A 198 11.74 -10.65 -7.00
CA ALA A 198 12.15 -9.47 -6.22
C ALA A 198 11.36 -9.22 -4.92
N ASP A 199 10.36 -10.03 -4.56
CA ASP A 199 9.44 -9.73 -3.45
C ASP A 199 9.72 -10.42 -2.10
N GLU A 200 10.95 -10.90 -1.86
CA GLU A 200 11.43 -11.33 -0.53
C GLU A 200 12.57 -10.43 0.04
N VAL A 201 12.78 -9.22 -0.52
CA VAL A 201 14.11 -8.59 -0.50
C VAL A 201 14.27 -7.32 0.37
N SER A 202 13.27 -6.85 1.12
CA SER A 202 13.42 -5.55 1.84
C SER A 202 14.42 -5.56 2.99
N GLY A 203 14.70 -6.72 3.61
CA GLY A 203 15.81 -6.87 4.58
C GLY A 203 17.09 -7.47 3.97
N SER A 204 16.95 -8.41 3.03
CA SER A 204 18.07 -9.12 2.42
C SER A 204 18.80 -8.30 1.35
N GLY A 205 18.11 -7.35 0.69
CA GLY A 205 18.69 -6.48 -0.34
C GLY A 205 19.63 -5.42 0.22
N LEU A 206 19.29 -4.81 1.36
CA LEU A 206 20.19 -3.88 2.04
C LEU A 206 21.40 -4.63 2.61
N ALA A 207 21.18 -5.76 3.30
CA ALA A 207 22.27 -6.59 3.81
C ALA A 207 23.22 -7.05 2.70
N SER A 208 22.69 -7.46 1.54
CA SER A 208 23.49 -7.83 0.36
C SER A 208 24.25 -6.65 -0.26
N ARG A 209 23.68 -5.45 -0.27
CA ARG A 209 24.35 -4.23 -0.76
C ARG A 209 25.48 -3.76 0.15
N LEU A 210 25.31 -3.95 1.46
CA LEU A 210 26.33 -3.59 2.44
C LEU A 210 27.43 -4.66 2.58
N HIS A 211 27.21 -5.86 2.04
CA HIS A 211 28.17 -6.95 2.12
C HIS A 211 29.38 -6.69 1.21
N GLY A 212 30.58 -6.66 1.80
CA GLY A 212 31.83 -6.44 1.07
C GLY A 212 32.22 -4.96 0.85
N LEU A 213 31.42 -4.01 1.34
CA LEU A 213 31.77 -2.58 1.34
C LEU A 213 32.75 -2.25 2.47
N THR A 214 33.61 -1.25 2.24
CA THR A 214 34.44 -0.69 3.32
C THR A 214 33.56 0.08 4.32
N PRO A 215 34.02 0.30 5.57
CA PRO A 215 33.27 1.10 6.55
C PRO A 215 32.85 2.48 6.03
N GLU A 216 33.70 3.14 5.24
CA GLU A 216 33.44 4.46 4.67
C GLU A 216 32.37 4.40 3.58
N GLN A 217 32.36 3.35 2.76
CA GLN A 217 31.35 3.12 1.73
C GLN A 217 30.00 2.77 2.33
N ARG A 218 30.00 1.93 3.36
CA ARG A 218 28.79 1.54 4.12
C ARG A 218 28.14 2.74 4.79
N HIS A 219 28.94 3.60 5.43
CA HIS A 219 28.44 4.83 6.06
C HIS A 219 27.82 5.79 5.02
N ARG A 220 28.45 5.94 3.85
CA ARG A 220 27.90 6.77 2.76
C ARG A 220 26.55 6.24 2.26
N GLU A 221 26.46 4.94 1.99
CA GLU A 221 25.23 4.29 1.53
C GLU A 221 24.08 4.41 2.54
N LEU A 222 24.38 4.25 3.83
CA LEU A 222 23.39 4.43 4.90
C LEU A 222 22.97 5.89 5.05
N THR A 223 23.91 6.84 4.91
CA THR A 223 23.60 8.27 4.94
C THR A 223 22.69 8.66 3.77
N GLU A 224 22.98 8.17 2.57
CA GLU A 224 22.12 8.37 1.39
C GLU A 224 20.73 7.75 1.58
N LEU A 225 20.64 6.57 2.20
CA LEU A 225 19.37 5.93 2.54
C LEU A 225 18.54 6.80 3.49
N VAL A 226 19.17 7.34 4.55
CA VAL A 226 18.50 8.21 5.53
C VAL A 226 18.08 9.53 4.87
N CYS A 227 18.97 10.19 4.12
CA CYS A 227 18.67 11.43 3.41
C CYS A 227 17.55 11.25 2.38
N SER A 228 17.54 10.14 1.63
CA SER A 228 16.49 9.84 0.66
C SER A 228 15.13 9.64 1.34
N ASN A 229 15.09 8.90 2.45
CA ASN A 229 13.85 8.73 3.21
C ASN A 229 13.40 10.03 3.89
N ALA A 230 14.34 10.85 4.37
CA ALA A 230 14.04 12.15 4.95
C ALA A 230 13.47 13.14 3.91
N ALA A 231 14.06 13.19 2.71
CA ALA A 231 13.55 13.98 1.59
C ALA A 231 12.12 13.56 1.21
N ILE A 232 11.86 12.25 1.20
CA ILE A 232 10.53 11.70 0.94
C ILE A 232 9.51 12.18 1.97
N VAL A 233 9.85 12.11 3.26
CA VAL A 233 8.97 12.54 4.36
C VAL A 233 8.72 14.05 4.31
N LEU A 234 9.73 14.84 3.97
CA LEU A 234 9.61 16.29 3.85
C LEU A 234 8.94 16.74 2.53
N GLY A 235 8.56 15.82 1.63
CA GLY A 235 7.91 16.13 0.36
C GLY A 235 8.82 16.78 -0.69
N HIS A 236 10.15 16.74 -0.50
CA HIS A 236 11.10 17.30 -1.45
C HIS A 236 11.33 16.32 -2.60
N SER A 237 11.22 16.80 -3.83
CA SER A 237 11.59 16.06 -5.04
C SER A 237 12.88 16.66 -5.57
N GLY A 238 14.02 16.27 -4.99
CA GLY A 238 15.34 16.52 -5.59
C GLY A 238 16.18 17.66 -5.02
N THR A 239 16.07 18.00 -3.73
CA THR A 239 17.13 18.77 -3.04
C THR A 239 17.85 17.87 -2.05
N GLU A 240 19.18 17.80 -2.18
CA GLU A 240 20.07 17.08 -1.26
C GLU A 240 19.79 17.53 0.17
N ILE A 241 19.26 16.62 1.00
CA ILE A 241 19.16 16.85 2.43
C ILE A 241 20.61 16.92 2.95
N ASP A 242 20.96 18.05 3.55
CA ASP A 242 22.25 18.20 4.21
C ASP A 242 22.32 17.20 5.37
N ALA A 243 23.22 16.22 5.24
CA ALA A 243 23.35 15.13 6.18
C ALA A 243 23.79 15.57 7.58
N HIS A 244 24.35 16.78 7.72
CA HIS A 244 24.84 17.34 8.97
C HIS A 244 23.89 18.37 9.59
N LYS A 245 22.80 18.71 8.91
CA LYS A 245 21.79 19.62 9.46
C LYS A 245 20.81 18.86 10.34
N ALA A 246 20.43 19.46 11.47
CA ALA A 246 19.48 18.83 12.38
C ALA A 246 18.11 18.67 11.70
N PHE A 247 17.45 17.54 11.92
CA PHE A 247 16.11 17.27 11.37
C PHE A 247 15.09 18.34 11.77
N GLN A 248 15.20 18.91 12.97
CA GLN A 248 14.35 20.02 13.43
C GLN A 248 14.50 21.27 12.54
N ASP A 249 15.73 21.61 12.17
CA ASP A 249 16.04 22.77 11.30
C ASP A 249 15.67 22.51 9.83
N LEU A 250 15.40 21.26 9.49
CA LEU A 250 14.87 20.82 8.19
C LEU A 250 13.32 20.75 8.18
N GLY A 251 12.67 21.05 9.30
CA GLY A 251 11.21 21.09 9.41
C GLY A 251 10.56 19.77 9.83
N PHE A 252 11.31 18.86 10.46
CA PHE A 252 10.72 17.71 11.14
C PHE A 252 9.98 18.12 12.41
N ASP A 253 8.78 17.57 12.55
CA ASP A 253 7.89 17.65 13.70
C ASP A 253 7.59 16.23 14.23
N SER A 254 6.73 16.14 15.25
CA SER A 254 6.36 14.86 15.88
C SER A 254 5.71 13.85 14.92
N LEU A 255 5.04 14.30 13.84
CA LEU A 255 4.36 13.42 12.89
C LEU A 255 5.33 12.88 11.84
N THR A 256 6.10 13.78 11.22
CA THR A 256 7.14 13.44 10.24
C THR A 256 8.25 12.59 10.86
N ALA A 257 8.54 12.78 12.16
CA ALA A 257 9.49 11.94 12.88
C ALA A 257 9.05 10.45 12.93
N VAL A 258 7.77 10.21 13.26
CA VAL A 258 7.22 8.85 13.30
C VAL A 258 7.20 8.21 11.91
N GLU A 259 6.94 9.01 10.88
CA GLU A 259 6.94 8.54 9.50
C GLU A 259 8.33 8.12 9.02
N LEU A 260 9.37 8.93 9.24
CA LEU A 260 10.74 8.57 8.88
C LEU A 260 11.18 7.30 9.60
N ARG A 261 10.86 7.16 10.90
CA ARG A 261 11.13 5.94 11.67
C ARG A 261 10.49 4.70 11.03
N ASN A 262 9.21 4.79 10.65
CA ASN A 262 8.52 3.66 10.03
C ASN A 262 9.14 3.27 8.69
N ARG A 263 9.50 4.27 7.86
CA ARG A 263 10.17 4.01 6.58
C ARG A 263 11.54 3.36 6.76
N LEU A 264 12.34 3.85 7.70
CA LEU A 264 13.64 3.26 8.00
C LEU A 264 13.51 1.85 8.58
N LYS A 265 12.50 1.59 9.42
CA LYS A 265 12.18 0.23 9.88
C LYS A 265 11.89 -0.71 8.72
N THR A 266 11.06 -0.30 7.76
CA THR A 266 10.76 -1.11 6.57
C THR A 266 12.00 -1.33 5.70
N ALA A 267 12.82 -0.29 5.49
CA ALA A 267 14.00 -0.36 4.63
C ALA A 267 15.18 -1.13 5.24
N THR A 268 15.27 -1.20 6.57
CA THR A 268 16.40 -1.84 7.28
C THR A 268 16.01 -3.16 7.96
N GLY A 269 14.72 -3.42 8.15
CA GLY A 269 14.23 -4.54 8.97
C GLY A 269 14.46 -4.38 10.48
N LEU A 270 15.04 -3.26 10.93
CA LEU A 270 15.38 -3.02 12.34
C LEU A 270 14.19 -2.58 13.17
N THR A 271 14.21 -2.93 14.46
CA THR A 271 13.29 -2.35 15.44
C THR A 271 13.86 -1.03 15.95
N LEU A 272 13.31 0.09 15.48
CA LEU A 272 13.79 1.43 15.80
C LEU A 272 12.92 2.11 16.88
N PRO A 273 13.52 2.74 17.91
CA PRO A 273 12.78 3.42 18.97
C PRO A 273 12.03 4.68 18.46
N PRO A 274 10.95 5.11 19.14
CA PRO A 274 10.20 6.31 18.77
C PRO A 274 10.97 7.62 18.99
N THR A 275 12.02 7.61 19.81
CA THR A 275 12.88 8.77 20.10
C THR A 275 14.05 8.94 19.12
N LEU A 276 14.15 8.07 18.10
CA LEU A 276 15.29 7.95 17.19
C LEU A 276 15.81 9.28 16.63
N ILE A 277 14.91 10.18 16.21
CA ILE A 277 15.28 11.47 15.59
C ILE A 277 15.70 12.51 16.61
N PHE A 278 15.35 12.33 17.88
CA PHE A 278 15.82 13.16 18.99
C PHE A 278 17.16 12.66 19.53
N ASP A 279 17.35 11.34 19.54
CA ASP A 279 18.59 10.69 19.98
C ASP A 279 19.71 10.85 18.94
N TYR A 280 19.34 10.90 17.65
CA TYR A 280 20.24 11.07 16.51
C TYR A 280 19.71 12.21 15.61
N PRO A 281 20.04 13.47 15.95
CA PRO A 281 19.41 14.64 15.36
C PRO A 281 19.81 14.91 13.90
N THR A 282 20.86 14.28 13.37
CA THR A 282 21.30 14.43 11.97
C THR A 282 21.24 13.11 11.19
N ALA A 283 21.19 13.18 9.86
CA ALA A 283 21.16 11.99 9.02
C ALA A 283 22.46 11.18 9.11
N ALA A 284 23.60 11.84 9.28
CA ALA A 284 24.89 11.20 9.47
C ALA A 284 24.95 10.42 10.80
N GLU A 285 24.54 11.01 11.92
CA GLU A 285 24.49 10.34 13.22
C GLU A 285 23.51 9.16 13.21
N LEU A 286 22.37 9.34 12.54
CA LEU A 286 21.39 8.27 12.39
C LEU A 286 21.93 7.12 11.54
N ALA A 287 22.69 7.42 10.47
CA ALA A 287 23.35 6.39 9.66
C ALA A 287 24.38 5.59 10.45
N GLU A 288 25.18 6.23 11.32
CA GLU A 288 26.09 5.52 12.24
C GLU A 288 25.32 4.61 13.21
N HIS A 289 24.21 5.09 13.78
CA HIS A 289 23.39 4.27 14.65
C HIS A 289 22.83 3.04 13.93
N LEU A 290 22.31 3.22 12.72
CA LEU A 290 21.81 2.11 11.89
C LEU A 290 22.92 1.12 11.57
N ASP A 291 24.14 1.59 11.31
CA ASP A 291 25.29 0.74 11.05
C ASP A 291 25.66 -0.14 12.26
N ILE A 292 25.67 0.45 13.46
CA ILE A 292 25.88 -0.27 14.72
C ILE A 292 24.77 -1.31 14.96
N GLN A 293 23.51 -0.95 14.70
CA GLN A 293 22.37 -1.85 14.87
C GLN A 293 22.39 -3.00 13.86
N LEU A 294 22.82 -2.76 12.62
CA LEU A 294 22.97 -3.81 11.60
C LEU A 294 24.16 -4.74 11.91
N ALA A 295 25.22 -4.22 12.51
CA ALA A 295 26.37 -5.02 12.97
C ALA A 295 26.06 -5.83 14.23
N ASN A 296 25.20 -5.32 15.12
CA ASN A 296 24.81 -5.95 16.38
C ASN A 296 23.50 -6.73 16.30
N ALA A 297 22.77 -6.63 15.18
CA ALA A 297 21.66 -7.53 14.92
C ALA A 297 22.23 -8.94 14.99
N PRO A 298 21.67 -9.85 15.82
CA PRO A 298 22.08 -11.23 15.77
C PRO A 298 21.94 -11.61 14.30
N ALA A 299 23.04 -12.05 13.70
CA ALA A 299 22.98 -12.64 12.38
C ALA A 299 21.81 -13.63 12.47
N VAL A 300 20.71 -13.30 11.79
CA VAL A 300 19.80 -14.33 11.37
C VAL A 300 20.72 -15.17 10.52
N THR A 301 21.27 -16.23 11.12
CA THR A 301 21.84 -17.32 10.40
C THR A 301 20.79 -17.59 9.35
N VAL A 302 21.12 -17.26 8.11
CA VAL A 302 20.45 -17.81 6.96
C VAL A 302 20.68 -19.30 7.15
N ASP A 303 19.76 -19.93 7.89
CA ASP A 303 19.63 -21.36 7.93
C ASP A 303 19.48 -21.70 6.47
N GLN A 304 20.49 -22.34 5.89
CA GLN A 304 20.31 -22.97 4.59
C GLN A 304 18.99 -23.72 4.72
N PRO A 305 17.98 -23.43 3.88
CA PRO A 305 16.61 -23.85 4.14
C PRO A 305 16.64 -25.33 4.45
N ASN A 306 16.39 -25.70 5.71
CA ASN A 306 16.45 -27.08 6.14
C ASN A 306 15.57 -27.86 5.15
N PRO A 307 16.13 -28.82 4.39
CA PRO A 307 15.39 -29.51 3.33
C PRO A 307 14.07 -30.08 3.84
N SER A 308 14.03 -30.45 5.12
CA SER A 308 12.86 -30.93 5.85
C SER A 308 11.74 -29.89 5.96
N THR A 309 12.08 -28.62 6.24
CA THR A 309 11.11 -27.53 6.37
C THR A 309 10.52 -27.18 5.00
N ARG A 310 11.37 -27.09 3.98
CA ARG A 310 10.93 -26.84 2.59
C ARG A 310 10.09 -28.00 2.04
N PHE A 311 10.44 -29.24 2.39
CA PHE A 311 9.64 -30.42 2.05
C PHE A 311 8.24 -30.38 2.69
N ASN A 312 8.16 -30.00 3.96
CA ASN A 312 6.88 -29.87 4.67
C ASN A 312 6.00 -28.75 4.06
N GLU A 313 6.61 -27.65 3.63
CA GLU A 313 5.92 -26.55 2.98
C GLU A 313 5.35 -26.93 1.62
N VAL A 314 6.17 -27.56 0.76
CA VAL A 314 5.71 -28.10 -0.54
C VAL A 314 4.59 -29.12 -0.36
N THR A 315 4.69 -29.98 0.67
CA THR A 315 3.64 -30.96 0.97
C THR A 315 2.33 -30.29 1.38
N ARG A 316 2.40 -29.22 2.19
CA ARG A 316 1.25 -28.44 2.61
C ARG A 316 0.59 -27.69 1.44
N GLU A 317 1.39 -27.08 0.57
CA GLU A 317 0.88 -26.41 -0.64
C GLU A 317 0.22 -27.40 -1.60
N LEU A 318 0.82 -28.59 -1.79
CA LEU A 318 0.25 -29.63 -2.63
C LEU A 318 -1.08 -30.15 -2.08
N GLN A 319 -1.18 -30.31 -0.76
CA GLN A 319 -2.42 -30.71 -0.08
C GLN A 319 -3.51 -29.64 -0.23
N ALA A 320 -3.17 -28.38 0.02
CA ALA A 320 -4.10 -27.26 -0.14
C ALA A 320 -4.58 -27.10 -1.59
N LEU A 321 -3.72 -27.40 -2.57
CA LEU A 321 -4.07 -27.43 -3.98
C LEU A 321 -5.09 -28.55 -4.25
N LEU A 322 -4.84 -29.76 -3.74
CA LEU A 322 -5.69 -30.95 -3.94
C LEU A 322 -7.08 -30.84 -3.28
N ASP A 323 -7.18 -30.08 -2.19
CA ASP A 323 -8.42 -29.90 -1.42
C ASP A 323 -9.36 -28.82 -2.02
N GLN A 324 -8.97 -28.16 -3.12
CA GLN A 324 -9.84 -27.17 -3.77
C GLN A 324 -11.07 -27.84 -4.44
N PRO A 325 -12.28 -27.29 -4.26
CA PRO A 325 -13.53 -27.92 -4.72
C PRO A 325 -13.79 -27.85 -6.24
N ASN A 326 -12.91 -27.20 -7.01
CA ASN A 326 -13.08 -26.89 -8.43
C ASN A 326 -12.15 -27.70 -9.37
N TRP A 327 -11.58 -28.81 -8.90
CA TRP A 327 -10.74 -29.66 -9.75
C TRP A 327 -11.53 -30.37 -10.85
N ASN A 328 -11.12 -30.16 -12.10
CA ASN A 328 -11.55 -30.99 -13.21
C ASN A 328 -10.90 -32.39 -13.09
N PRO A 329 -11.64 -33.49 -13.31
CA PRO A 329 -11.09 -34.86 -13.37
C PRO A 329 -9.82 -35.03 -14.22
N ASP A 330 -9.72 -34.30 -15.33
CA ASP A 330 -8.55 -34.36 -16.23
C ASP A 330 -7.28 -33.76 -15.61
N ASP A 331 -7.43 -32.69 -14.83
CA ASP A 331 -6.31 -32.03 -14.16
C ASP A 331 -5.78 -32.92 -13.02
N LYS A 332 -6.67 -33.60 -12.30
CA LYS A 332 -6.32 -34.57 -11.25
C LYS A 332 -5.50 -35.72 -11.82
N THR A 333 -5.90 -36.23 -12.97
CA THR A 333 -5.21 -37.31 -13.68
C THR A 333 -3.82 -36.85 -14.15
N ARG A 334 -3.68 -35.61 -14.62
CA ARG A 334 -2.39 -35.03 -15.05
C ARG A 334 -1.43 -34.82 -13.88
N LEU A 335 -1.93 -34.32 -12.75
CA LEU A 335 -1.13 -34.15 -11.54
C LEU A 335 -0.60 -35.50 -11.02
N ILE A 336 -1.47 -36.52 -10.93
CA ILE A 336 -1.08 -37.85 -10.46
C ILE A 336 0.03 -38.44 -11.34
N LYS A 337 -0.10 -38.38 -12.67
CA LYS A 337 0.94 -38.87 -13.59
C LYS A 337 2.28 -38.16 -13.38
N ARG A 338 2.26 -36.86 -13.10
CA ARG A 338 3.47 -36.06 -12.91
C ARG A 338 4.14 -36.34 -11.56
N LEU A 339 3.36 -36.53 -10.50
CA LEU A 339 3.88 -36.96 -9.19
C LEU A 339 4.49 -38.36 -9.26
N GLN A 340 3.85 -39.29 -9.99
CA GLN A 340 4.39 -40.63 -10.22
C GLN A 340 5.71 -40.61 -11.01
N ALA A 341 5.83 -39.76 -12.03
CA ALA A 341 7.08 -39.59 -12.78
C ALA A 341 8.22 -39.10 -11.87
N ILE A 342 7.96 -38.08 -11.03
CA ILE A 342 8.94 -37.55 -10.07
C ILE A 342 9.34 -38.62 -9.05
N LEU A 343 8.38 -39.39 -8.52
CA LEU A 343 8.66 -40.50 -7.61
C LEU A 343 9.52 -41.59 -8.26
N THR A 344 9.30 -41.86 -9.56
CA THR A 344 10.07 -42.84 -10.32
C THR A 344 11.51 -42.36 -10.53
N ASP A 345 11.70 -41.08 -10.87
CA ASP A 345 13.03 -40.48 -11.04
C ASP A 345 13.81 -40.44 -9.72
N CYS A 346 13.14 -40.19 -8.58
CA CYS A 346 13.78 -40.21 -7.27
C CYS A 346 14.10 -41.62 -6.74
N THR A 347 13.47 -42.67 -7.28
CA THR A 347 13.70 -44.06 -6.87
C THR A 347 14.59 -44.84 -7.82
N ALA A 348 14.99 -44.25 -8.96
CA ALA A 348 15.98 -44.82 -9.84
C ALA A 348 17.36 -44.88 -9.15
N PRO A 349 18.08 -46.02 -9.21
CA PRO A 349 19.40 -46.13 -8.61
C PRO A 349 20.37 -45.14 -9.27
N PRO A 350 21.30 -44.52 -8.52
CA PRO A 350 22.26 -43.59 -9.09
C PRO A 350 23.08 -44.30 -10.17
N ALA A 351 23.14 -43.71 -11.37
CA ALA A 351 23.99 -44.20 -12.44
C ALA A 351 25.43 -44.27 -11.93
N SER A 352 26.01 -45.46 -11.90
CA SER A 352 27.38 -45.71 -11.46
C SER A 352 28.36 -44.96 -12.34
N SER A 353 29.12 -44.05 -11.75
CA SER A 353 30.33 -43.48 -12.33
C SER A 353 31.35 -44.60 -12.59
N GLY A 354 31.78 -44.75 -13.85
CA GLY A 354 32.91 -45.58 -14.25
C GLY A 354 33.80 -44.78 -15.22
N PRO A 355 35.14 -44.84 -15.11
CA PRO A 355 36.04 -43.93 -15.79
C PRO A 355 36.41 -44.42 -17.20
N SER A 356 36.56 -43.50 -18.15
CA SER A 356 37.48 -43.67 -19.29
C SER A 356 37.85 -42.31 -19.88
N THR A 357 39.10 -41.94 -19.61
CA THR A 357 39.89 -41.00 -20.38
C THR A 357 40.35 -41.65 -21.68
N THR A 358 40.03 -41.04 -22.82
CA THR A 358 40.72 -41.19 -24.12
C THR A 358 40.52 -39.84 -24.83
N HIS A 359 41.44 -38.88 -24.76
CA HIS A 359 42.56 -38.71 -25.71
C HIS A 359 42.16 -39.06 -27.15
N ASP A 360 41.69 -38.05 -27.88
CA ASP A 360 41.82 -37.98 -29.34
C ASP A 360 43.03 -37.08 -29.64
N ASP A 361 44.17 -37.71 -29.88
CA ASP A 361 45.30 -37.14 -30.61
C ASP A 361 46.09 -38.33 -31.20
N GLU A 362 45.48 -39.02 -32.16
CA GLU A 362 46.17 -39.81 -33.18
C GLU A 362 45.39 -39.60 -34.49
N ASP A 363 45.87 -38.64 -35.28
CA ASP A 363 46.61 -38.90 -36.50
C ASP A 363 45.82 -39.76 -37.51
N ILE A 364 45.17 -39.14 -38.50
CA ILE A 364 45.77 -38.77 -39.80
C ILE A 364 46.32 -39.95 -40.63
N THR A 365 46.18 -41.21 -40.20
CA THR A 365 46.83 -42.34 -40.89
C THR A 365 45.90 -43.34 -41.58
N THR A 366 44.58 -43.13 -41.61
CA THR A 366 43.65 -44.05 -42.29
C THR A 366 42.55 -43.41 -43.14
N ALA A 367 42.64 -42.10 -43.44
CA ALA A 367 41.81 -41.49 -44.47
C ALA A 367 42.39 -41.79 -45.86
N THR A 368 41.63 -42.48 -46.71
CA THR A 368 42.02 -42.71 -48.10
C THR A 368 41.81 -41.43 -48.93
N GLU A 369 42.73 -41.15 -49.85
CA GLU A 369 42.74 -39.95 -50.71
C GLU A 369 41.41 -39.74 -51.47
N SER A 370 40.68 -40.83 -51.73
CA SER A 370 39.38 -40.83 -52.39
C SER A 370 38.19 -40.39 -51.50
N GLN A 371 38.35 -40.32 -50.18
CA GLN A 371 37.31 -39.88 -49.23
C GLN A 371 37.45 -38.40 -48.84
N LEU A 372 38.62 -37.79 -49.06
CA LEU A 372 38.85 -36.35 -48.84
C LEU A 372 38.25 -35.46 -49.94
N PHE A 373 38.00 -35.98 -51.14
CA PHE A 373 37.36 -35.24 -52.24
C PHE A 373 35.83 -35.35 -52.27
N ALA A 374 35.22 -36.31 -51.55
CA ALA A 374 33.77 -36.48 -51.50
C ALA A 374 33.06 -35.51 -50.52
N ILE A 375 33.80 -34.85 -49.63
CA ILE A 375 33.26 -33.89 -48.64
C ILE A 375 33.21 -32.45 -49.20
N LEU A 376 33.82 -32.19 -50.37
CA LEU A 376 33.88 -30.85 -50.96
C LEU A 376 32.93 -30.62 -52.16
N ASP A 377 32.28 -31.67 -52.68
CA ASP A 377 31.41 -31.56 -53.87
C ASP A 377 29.89 -31.71 -53.58
N ASP A 378 29.47 -32.03 -52.34
CA ASP A 378 28.04 -32.11 -51.96
C ASP A 378 27.48 -30.80 -51.36
N GLU A 379 28.28 -29.72 -51.32
CA GLU A 379 27.87 -28.37 -50.84
C GLU A 379 27.81 -27.28 -51.95
N LEU A 380 27.95 -27.65 -53.23
CA LEU A 380 27.74 -26.75 -54.37
C LEU A 380 26.68 -27.33 -55.32
N GLY A 381 25.44 -26.85 -55.15
CA GLY A 381 24.21 -27.36 -55.75
C GLY A 381 24.09 -27.33 -57.28
N PRO A 382 22.87 -27.58 -57.79
CA PRO A 382 21.90 -26.48 -57.88
C PRO A 382 20.66 -26.60 -57.00
#